data_AF-A0A967H005-F1
#
_entry.id   AF-A0A967H005-F1
#
_cell.length_a   1.000
_cell.length_b   1.000
_cell.length_c   1.000
_cell.angle_alpha   90.00
_cell.angle_beta   90.00
_cell.angle_gamma   90.00
#
_symmetry.space_group_name_H-M   'P 1'
#
loop_
_entity.id
_entity.type
_entity.pdbx_description
1 polymer ?
#
loop_
_entity_poly.entity_id
_entity_poly.type
_entity_poly.pdbx_seq_one_letter_code
_entity_poly.pdbx_strand_id
1 'polypeptide(L)'
;MRSWRNAEGTRSFRAEFLASDGVRVTLKRGDGRIVTFAMAKLHESDRAWVRGNIDPKDLSADAPAPKGAAFDQLEFGDDRNTVEKKLKASKFVTAGLDETFLGRTGLNGIYKTRATIGGLHCYLFFDWNESGGLREVTLQTQPVGKGRYITS
;
A
#
# COMPACT_ATOMS: atom_id res chain seq x y z
N MET A 1 -7.60 -12.98 -16.18
CA MET A 1 -7.91 -13.20 -14.74
C MET A 1 -7.48 -14.61 -14.33
N ARG A 2 -6.76 -14.77 -13.22
CA ARG A 2 -6.06 -16.01 -12.80
C ARG A 2 -6.55 -16.49 -11.43
N SER A 3 -6.44 -17.79 -11.16
CA SER A 3 -6.65 -18.34 -9.80
C SER A 3 -5.37 -18.18 -8.98
N TRP A 4 -5.49 -17.60 -7.79
CA TRP A 4 -4.41 -17.36 -6.83
C TRP A 4 -4.67 -18.17 -5.57
N ARG A 5 -3.61 -18.69 -4.97
CA ARG A 5 -3.66 -19.58 -3.81
C ARG A 5 -2.84 -19.03 -2.63
N ASN A 6 -3.29 -19.33 -1.42
CA ASN A 6 -2.49 -19.11 -0.21
C ASN A 6 -1.27 -20.03 -0.17
N ALA A 7 -0.31 -19.74 0.71
CA ALA A 7 0.94 -20.50 0.84
C ALA A 7 0.74 -22.02 0.92
N GLU A 8 -0.28 -22.49 1.63
CA GLU A 8 -0.61 -23.90 1.83
C GLU A 8 -1.41 -24.53 0.66
N GLY A 9 -1.91 -23.72 -0.29
CA GLY A 9 -2.77 -24.18 -1.37
C GLY A 9 -4.22 -24.51 -1.00
N THR A 10 -4.57 -24.40 0.29
CA THR A 10 -5.89 -24.75 0.85
C THR A 10 -7.01 -23.76 0.50
N ARG A 11 -6.66 -22.52 0.16
CA ARG A 11 -7.60 -21.45 -0.20
C ARG A 11 -7.23 -20.85 -1.54
N SER A 12 -8.25 -20.52 -2.34
CA SER A 12 -8.04 -19.86 -3.63
C SER A 12 -9.06 -18.75 -3.92
N PHE A 13 -8.67 -17.80 -4.77
CA PHE A 13 -9.55 -16.76 -5.28
C PHE A 13 -9.13 -16.35 -6.69
N ARG A 14 -10.07 -15.79 -7.47
CA ARG A 14 -9.77 -15.23 -8.79
C ARG A 14 -9.41 -13.76 -8.69
N ALA A 15 -8.31 -13.37 -9.34
CA ALA A 15 -7.90 -11.98 -9.48
C ALA A 15 -7.04 -11.77 -10.73
N GLU A 16 -7.00 -10.53 -11.20
CA GLU A 16 -6.07 -10.02 -12.20
C GLU A 16 -4.79 -9.52 -11.51
N PHE A 17 -3.64 -9.80 -12.12
CA PHE A 17 -2.36 -9.25 -11.67
C PHE A 17 -2.27 -7.79 -12.07
N LEU A 18 -1.91 -6.91 -11.14
CA LEU A 18 -1.65 -5.50 -11.46
C LEU A 18 -0.16 -5.16 -11.40
N ALA A 19 0.50 -5.51 -10.29
CA ALA A 19 1.90 -5.15 -10.07
C ALA A 19 2.55 -6.04 -9.00
N SER A 20 3.88 -6.05 -8.97
CA SER A 20 4.66 -6.61 -7.88
C SER A 20 6.01 -5.91 -7.79
N ASP A 21 6.50 -5.73 -6.56
CA ASP A 21 7.85 -5.23 -6.24
C ASP A 21 8.82 -6.36 -5.84
N GLY A 22 8.44 -7.62 -6.11
CA GLY A 22 9.17 -8.83 -5.70
C GLY A 22 8.92 -9.28 -4.26
N VAL A 23 8.51 -8.37 -3.36
CA VAL A 23 8.21 -8.65 -1.94
C VAL A 23 6.71 -8.76 -1.71
N ARG A 24 5.94 -8.00 -2.46
CA ARG A 24 4.49 -7.87 -2.44
C ARG A 24 3.93 -8.01 -3.84
N VAL A 25 2.65 -8.36 -3.91
CA VAL A 25 1.89 -8.51 -5.14
C VAL A 25 0.53 -7.84 -4.98
N THR A 26 0.18 -7.00 -5.95
CA THR A 26 -1.07 -6.26 -6.00
C THR A 26 -1.98 -6.88 -7.05
N LEU A 27 -3.18 -7.25 -6.61
CA LEU A 27 -4.15 -8.01 -7.40
C LEU A 27 -5.51 -7.31 -7.39
N LYS A 28 -6.19 -7.31 -8.54
CA LYS A 28 -7.57 -6.82 -8.67
C LYS A 28 -8.55 -7.99 -8.70
N ARG A 29 -9.40 -8.08 -7.69
CA ARG A 29 -10.46 -9.09 -7.60
C ARG A 29 -11.61 -8.77 -8.56
N GLY A 30 -12.46 -9.77 -8.81
CA GLY A 30 -13.60 -9.63 -9.74
C GLY A 30 -14.66 -8.63 -9.29
N ASP A 31 -14.72 -8.33 -7.99
CA ASP A 31 -15.56 -7.28 -7.41
C ASP A 31 -14.93 -5.87 -7.55
N GLY A 32 -13.83 -5.74 -8.29
CA GLY A 32 -13.10 -4.49 -8.49
C GLY A 32 -12.18 -4.11 -7.33
N ARG A 33 -12.19 -4.83 -6.21
CA ARG A 33 -11.31 -4.53 -5.07
C ARG A 33 -9.85 -4.83 -5.41
N ILE A 34 -8.98 -3.88 -5.08
CA ILE A 34 -7.53 -4.05 -5.16
C ILE A 34 -7.02 -4.51 -3.80
N VAL A 35 -6.21 -5.57 -3.80
CA VAL A 35 -5.64 -6.19 -2.61
C VAL A 35 -4.15 -6.44 -2.82
N THR A 36 -3.35 -6.13 -1.80
CA THR A 36 -1.90 -6.36 -1.82
C THR A 36 -1.52 -7.40 -0.78
N PHE A 37 -0.73 -8.39 -1.19
CA PHE A 37 -0.27 -9.47 -0.34
C PHE A 37 1.25 -9.53 -0.31
N ALA A 38 1.84 -9.99 0.78
CA ALA A 38 3.23 -10.41 0.79
C ALA A 38 3.40 -11.63 -0.13
N MET A 39 4.45 -11.65 -0.94
CA MET A 39 4.79 -12.75 -1.85
C MET A 39 4.91 -14.08 -1.11
N ALA A 40 5.42 -14.05 0.12
CA ALA A 40 5.53 -15.22 1.00
C ALA A 40 4.18 -15.86 1.36
N LYS A 41 3.07 -15.13 1.27
CA LYS A 41 1.71 -15.64 1.54
C LYS A 41 1.06 -16.31 0.35
N LEU A 42 1.68 -16.24 -0.84
CA LEU A 42 1.22 -16.94 -2.04
C LEU A 42 1.81 -18.36 -2.13
N HIS A 43 1.06 -19.24 -2.78
CA HIS A 43 1.53 -20.58 -3.14
C HIS A 43 2.75 -20.52 -4.06
N GLU A 44 3.60 -21.56 -4.01
CA GLU A 44 4.86 -21.59 -4.77
C GLU A 44 4.68 -21.37 -6.27
N SER A 45 3.70 -22.03 -6.89
CA SER A 45 3.35 -21.85 -8.30
C SER A 45 3.03 -20.40 -8.67
N ASP A 46 2.44 -19.65 -7.72
CA ASP A 46 1.97 -18.29 -7.96
C ASP A 46 3.13 -17.32 -7.79
N ARG A 47 4.02 -17.58 -6.82
CA ARG A 47 5.30 -16.88 -6.69
C ARG A 47 6.16 -17.06 -7.94
N ALA A 48 6.26 -18.30 -8.45
CA ALA A 48 7.01 -18.60 -9.66
C ALA A 48 6.43 -17.88 -10.89
N TRP A 49 5.10 -17.89 -11.02
CA TRP A 49 4.43 -17.17 -12.10
C TRP A 49 4.69 -15.67 -12.03
N VAL A 50 4.56 -15.04 -10.85
CA VAL A 50 4.83 -13.60 -10.71
C VAL A 50 6.27 -13.28 -11.11
N ARG A 51 7.26 -14.05 -10.63
CA ARG A 51 8.67 -13.85 -11.00
C ARG A 51 8.95 -14.00 -12.50
N GLY A 52 8.23 -14.87 -13.19
CA GLY A 52 8.36 -15.06 -14.64
C GLY A 52 7.58 -14.04 -15.48
N ASN A 53 6.76 -13.19 -14.85
CA ASN A 53 5.80 -12.33 -15.53
C ASN A 53 5.91 -10.85 -15.11
N ILE A 54 7.02 -10.49 -14.48
CA ILE A 54 7.40 -9.12 -14.11
C ILE A 54 8.69 -8.75 -14.83
N ASP A 55 8.80 -7.48 -15.24
CA ASP A 55 10.07 -6.99 -15.76
C ASP A 55 11.06 -6.86 -14.60
N PRO A 56 12.37 -7.15 -14.81
CA PRO A 56 13.40 -6.96 -13.78
C PRO A 56 13.45 -5.54 -13.21
N LYS A 57 13.03 -4.54 -14.00
CA LYS A 57 12.94 -3.14 -13.55
C LYS A 57 11.89 -2.95 -12.45
N ASP A 58 10.86 -3.79 -12.39
CA ASP A 58 9.77 -3.71 -11.41
C ASP A 58 10.15 -4.40 -10.08
N LEU A 59 11.24 -5.19 -10.09
CA LEU A 59 11.82 -5.84 -8.90
C LEU A 59 12.78 -4.95 -8.12
N SER A 60 13.19 -3.81 -8.68
CA SER A 60 14.15 -2.91 -8.04
C SER A 60 13.47 -2.01 -7.01
N ALA A 61 14.13 -1.78 -5.87
CA ALA A 61 13.78 -0.69 -4.97
C ALA A 61 13.86 0.69 -5.67
N ASP A 62 14.64 0.77 -6.76
CA ASP A 62 14.77 1.89 -7.69
C ASP A 62 13.91 1.77 -8.95
N ALA A 63 12.89 0.91 -8.96
CA ALA A 63 11.89 0.91 -10.03
C ALA A 63 11.30 2.32 -10.17
N PRO A 64 11.15 2.87 -11.39
CA PRO A 64 10.47 4.13 -11.56
C PRO A 64 9.06 4.02 -11.01
N ALA A 65 8.78 4.87 -10.03
CA ALA A 65 7.46 5.33 -9.62
C ALA A 65 6.37 5.05 -10.69
N PRO A 66 5.34 4.23 -10.39
CA PRO A 66 4.21 4.05 -11.29
C PRO A 66 3.63 5.41 -11.70
N LYS A 67 3.26 5.60 -12.97
CA LYS A 67 2.64 6.86 -13.39
C LYS A 67 1.22 6.97 -12.82
N GLY A 68 0.96 8.00 -12.02
CA GLY A 68 -0.37 8.32 -11.48
C GLY A 68 -0.36 8.71 -10.01
N ALA A 69 -1.53 9.10 -9.49
CA ALA A 69 -1.68 9.46 -8.08
C ALA A 69 -1.54 8.23 -7.18
N ALA A 70 -0.59 8.26 -6.26
CA ALA A 70 -0.41 7.26 -5.21
C ALA A 70 -1.53 7.35 -4.15
N PHE A 71 -1.96 8.57 -3.82
CA PHE A 71 -3.11 8.84 -2.94
C PHE A 71 -3.50 10.32 -3.03
N ASP A 72 -4.78 10.62 -3.30
CA ASP A 72 -5.25 12.01 -3.53
C ASP A 72 -4.42 12.76 -4.59
N GLN A 73 -3.58 13.71 -4.18
CA GLN A 73 -2.67 14.47 -5.04
C GLN A 73 -1.22 13.98 -4.97
N LEU A 74 -0.93 13.00 -4.10
CA LEU A 74 0.41 12.43 -3.98
C LEU A 74 0.76 11.67 -5.24
N GLU A 75 1.97 11.85 -5.71
CA GLU A 75 2.50 11.18 -6.89
C GLU A 75 3.75 10.41 -6.49
N PHE A 76 3.95 9.25 -7.11
CA PHE A 76 5.18 8.51 -6.93
C PHE A 76 6.36 9.35 -7.42
N GLY A 77 7.46 9.36 -6.66
CA GLY A 77 8.62 10.21 -6.89
C GLY A 77 8.59 11.56 -6.16
N ASP A 78 7.46 11.98 -5.58
CA ASP A 78 7.41 13.18 -4.75
C ASP A 78 8.44 13.10 -3.61
N ASP A 79 9.22 14.15 -3.39
CA ASP A 79 10.09 14.24 -2.21
C ASP A 79 9.28 14.50 -0.93
N ARG A 80 9.90 14.31 0.24
CA ARG A 80 9.23 14.45 1.54
C ARG A 80 8.56 15.80 1.77
N ASN A 81 9.17 16.90 1.34
CA ASN A 81 8.60 18.24 1.51
C ASN A 81 7.39 18.42 0.60
N THR A 82 7.47 17.91 -0.62
CA THR A 82 6.36 17.92 -1.58
C THR A 82 5.18 17.10 -1.07
N VAL A 83 5.43 15.88 -0.56
CA VAL A 83 4.40 15.03 0.08
C VAL A 83 3.75 15.76 1.25
N GLU A 84 4.53 16.35 2.15
CA GLU A 84 4.00 17.07 3.30
C GLU A 84 3.08 18.23 2.89
N LYS A 85 3.51 19.06 1.91
CA LYS A 85 2.69 20.17 1.39
C LYS A 85 1.38 19.66 0.79
N LYS A 86 1.43 18.61 -0.02
CA LYS A 86 0.23 18.00 -0.64
C LYS A 86 -0.73 17.43 0.43
N LEU A 87 -0.20 16.79 1.47
CA LEU A 87 -1.01 16.26 2.58
C LEU A 87 -1.68 17.37 3.41
N LYS A 88 -1.01 18.50 3.65
CA LYS A 88 -1.60 19.66 4.34
C LYS A 88 -2.75 20.28 3.54
N ALA A 89 -2.64 20.29 2.21
CA ALA A 89 -3.69 20.78 1.33
C ALA A 89 -4.83 19.76 1.11
N SER A 90 -4.63 18.49 1.49
CA SER A 90 -5.58 17.42 1.21
C SER A 90 -6.87 17.58 2.02
N LYS A 91 -8.00 17.39 1.32
CA LYS A 91 -9.33 17.33 1.94
C LYS A 91 -9.65 15.96 2.55
N PHE A 92 -8.84 14.94 2.29
CA PHE A 92 -9.12 13.57 2.72
C PHE A 92 -8.40 13.17 4.00
N VAL A 93 -7.33 13.87 4.37
CA VAL A 93 -6.53 13.55 5.55
C VAL A 93 -6.36 14.75 6.48
N THR A 94 -5.95 14.46 7.70
CA THR A 94 -5.58 15.44 8.72
C THR A 94 -4.37 14.92 9.49
N ALA A 95 -3.50 15.82 9.97
CA ALA A 95 -2.44 15.46 10.90
C ALA A 95 -3.05 15.06 12.26
N GLY A 96 -2.50 14.00 12.87
CA GLY A 96 -2.92 13.45 14.15
C GLY A 96 -2.05 13.88 15.35
N LEU A 97 -0.86 14.44 15.10
CA LEU A 97 0.06 14.99 16.11
C LEU A 97 0.35 16.46 15.79
N ASP A 98 0.74 17.20 16.83
CA ASP A 98 1.23 18.57 16.73
C ASP A 98 2.45 18.63 15.79
N GLU A 99 2.42 19.49 14.78
CA GLU A 99 3.41 19.55 13.68
C GLU A 99 4.85 19.71 14.19
N THR A 100 4.99 20.24 15.42
CA THR A 100 6.24 20.38 16.16
C THR A 100 7.06 19.08 16.27
N PHE A 101 6.42 17.90 16.16
CA PHE A 101 7.09 16.60 16.27
C PHE A 101 7.43 15.93 14.93
N LEU A 102 7.02 16.50 13.79
CA LEU A 102 7.27 15.95 12.44
C LEU A 102 8.77 15.79 12.16
N GLY A 103 9.59 16.77 12.58
CA GLY A 103 11.04 16.72 12.39
C GLY A 103 11.76 15.60 13.13
N ARG A 104 11.12 14.99 14.14
CA ARG A 104 11.69 13.89 14.95
C ARG A 104 11.16 12.50 14.57
N THR A 105 9.89 12.43 14.15
CA THR A 105 9.20 11.16 13.89
C THR A 105 9.02 10.84 12.40
N GLY A 106 9.16 11.83 11.53
CA GLY A 106 8.87 11.69 10.10
C GLY A 106 7.36 11.64 9.81
N LEU A 107 6.99 11.39 8.56
CA LEU A 107 5.60 11.45 8.09
C LEU A 107 4.76 10.20 8.44
N ASN A 108 5.41 9.10 8.79
CA ASN A 108 4.77 7.79 8.97
C ASN A 108 3.87 7.75 10.20
N GLY A 109 2.59 7.45 10.00
CA GLY A 109 1.60 7.37 11.07
C GLY A 109 1.11 8.72 11.58
N ILE A 110 1.53 9.85 10.98
CA ILE A 110 1.10 11.18 11.39
C ILE A 110 -0.24 11.56 10.76
N TYR A 111 -0.39 11.32 9.46
CA TYR A 111 -1.61 11.65 8.74
C TYR A 111 -2.62 10.52 8.84
N LYS A 112 -3.87 10.87 9.12
CA LYS A 112 -5.01 9.93 9.12
C LYS A 112 -6.15 10.42 8.24
N THR A 113 -6.95 9.50 7.71
CA THR A 113 -8.15 9.82 6.93
C THR A 113 -9.18 10.56 7.79
N ARG A 114 -9.81 11.60 7.23
CA ARG A 114 -10.92 12.33 7.87
C ARG A 114 -12.17 11.45 7.93
N ALA A 115 -12.48 10.78 6.83
CA ALA A 115 -13.53 9.77 6.78
C ALA A 115 -13.04 8.45 7.40
N THR A 116 -13.98 7.70 7.98
CA THR A 116 -13.72 6.35 8.48
C THR A 116 -14.08 5.31 7.41
N ILE A 117 -13.32 4.22 7.39
CA ILE A 117 -13.60 3.03 6.59
C ILE A 117 -13.93 1.93 7.58
N GLY A 118 -15.17 1.41 7.54
CA GLY A 118 -15.64 0.43 8.53
C GLY A 118 -15.63 0.95 9.97
N GLY A 119 -15.84 2.25 10.17
CA GLY A 119 -15.81 2.90 11.49
C GLY A 119 -14.40 3.18 12.04
N LEU A 120 -13.34 2.89 11.29
CA LEU A 120 -11.95 3.11 11.69
C LEU A 120 -11.30 4.20 10.84
N HIS A 121 -10.45 5.01 11.46
CA HIS A 121 -9.53 5.88 10.73
C HIS A 121 -8.35 5.05 10.19
N CYS A 122 -7.91 5.38 8.97
CA CYS A 122 -6.71 4.82 8.38
C CYS A 122 -5.56 5.83 8.52
N TYR A 123 -4.41 5.35 8.94
CA TYR A 123 -3.17 6.11 9.04
C TYR A 123 -2.30 5.86 7.82
N LEU A 124 -1.66 6.91 7.33
CA LEU A 124 -0.80 6.85 6.16
C LEU A 124 0.64 6.54 6.57
N PHE A 125 1.26 5.62 5.82
CA PHE A 125 2.65 5.26 5.91
C PHE A 125 3.28 5.35 4.52
N PHE A 126 4.52 5.79 4.48
CA PHE A 126 5.26 6.14 3.27
C PHE A 126 6.56 5.34 3.25
N ASP A 127 6.83 4.71 2.10
CA ASP A 127 8.13 4.14 1.75
C ASP A 127 8.82 5.05 0.73
N TRP A 128 10.14 5.17 0.84
CA TRP A 128 10.95 6.06 0.01
C TRP A 128 12.01 5.23 -0.70
N ASN A 129 12.31 5.56 -1.96
CA ASN A 129 13.46 4.98 -2.66
C ASN A 129 14.78 5.60 -2.17
N GLU A 130 15.92 5.10 -2.68
CA GLU A 130 17.25 5.57 -2.28
C GLU A 130 17.51 7.05 -2.62
N SER A 131 16.87 7.56 -3.69
CA SER A 131 16.93 8.98 -4.09
C SER A 131 16.01 9.89 -3.26
N GLY A 132 15.24 9.35 -2.32
CA GLY A 132 14.35 10.10 -1.42
C GLY A 132 12.97 10.43 -1.99
N GLY A 133 12.61 9.85 -3.14
CA GLY A 133 11.29 9.98 -3.76
C GLY A 133 10.28 8.95 -3.22
N LEU A 134 9.02 9.35 -3.18
CA LEU A 134 7.91 8.52 -2.71
C LEU A 134 7.77 7.26 -3.55
N ARG A 135 7.88 6.09 -2.91
CA ARG A 135 7.79 4.78 -3.57
C ARG A 135 6.48 4.08 -3.28
N GLU A 136 5.96 4.18 -2.06
CA GLU A 136 4.71 3.52 -1.66
C GLU A 136 3.93 4.39 -0.67
N VAL A 137 2.61 4.41 -0.78
CA VAL A 137 1.69 4.91 0.25
C VAL A 137 0.83 3.76 0.72
N THR A 138 0.89 3.45 2.01
CA THR A 138 0.07 2.43 2.66
C THR A 138 -0.92 3.07 3.61
N LEU A 139 -2.19 2.65 3.54
CA LEU A 139 -3.21 2.98 4.54
C LEU A 139 -3.37 1.83 5.52
N GLN A 140 -3.21 2.09 6.81
CA GLN A 140 -3.38 1.10 7.87
C GLN A 140 -4.45 1.55 8.88
N THR A 141 -5.47 0.73 9.11
CA THR A 141 -6.40 0.95 10.22
C THR A 141 -5.72 0.66 11.55
N GLN A 142 -6.13 1.34 12.62
CA GLN A 142 -5.75 0.90 13.96
C GLN A 142 -6.18 -0.56 14.18
N PRO A 143 -5.33 -1.40 14.82
CA PRO A 143 -5.72 -2.76 15.12
C PRO A 143 -6.95 -2.73 16.02
N VAL A 144 -8.06 -3.31 15.54
CA VAL A 144 -9.20 -3.60 16.41
C VAL A 144 -8.82 -4.77 17.32
N GLY A 145 -9.06 -4.61 18.62
CA GLY A 145 -8.87 -5.69 19.59
C GLY A 145 -9.63 -6.94 19.16
N LYS A 146 -9.08 -8.13 19.46
CA LYS A 146 -9.54 -9.44 18.97
C LYS A 146 -11.06 -9.70 19.08
N GLY A 147 -11.78 -9.02 19.99
CA GLY A 147 -13.23 -9.16 20.17
C GLY A 147 -14.13 -8.30 19.27
N ARG A 148 -13.58 -7.51 18.32
CA ARG A 148 -14.36 -6.56 17.49
C ARG A 148 -14.49 -6.93 16.02
N TYR A 149 -13.97 -8.08 15.60
CA TYR A 149 -14.21 -8.60 14.25
C TYR A 149 -15.62 -9.19 14.19
N ILE A 150 -16.57 -8.46 13.61
CA ILE A 150 -17.88 -9.00 13.26
C ILE A 150 -17.70 -9.80 11.97
N THR A 151 -17.61 -11.12 12.08
CA THR A 151 -17.81 -12.02 10.94
C THR A 151 -19.32 -12.20 10.78
N SER A 152 -19.91 -11.43 9.88
CA SER A 152 -21.23 -11.72 9.30
C SER A 152 -21.11 -12.64 8.11
#